data_AF-A0A6G2I6D1-F1
#
_entry.id   AF-A0A6G2I6D1-F1
#
_cell.length_a   1.000
_cell.length_b   1.000
_cell.length_c   1.000
_cell.angle_alpha   90.00
_cell.angle_beta   90.00
_cell.angle_gamma   90.00
#
_symmetry.space_group_name_H-M   'P 1'
#
loop_
_entity.id
_entity.type
_entity.pdbx_description
1 polymer ?
#
loop_
_entity_poly.entity_id
_entity_poly.type
_entity_poly.pdbx_seq_one_letter_code
_entity_poly.pdbx_strand_id
1 'polypeptide(L)'
;MHADLSRSTFRPERHYSAVIAQQGRVQLDADANEQTAIQLHQARTLAADLIGPHGGPVDAAGFRIDYVGGKHDIDTLYIHGGRYYVDGILCDADRPAPGIPVPDEDSEDTKDAADSTEQETAAPPAFWTYWDQPDGFRDPEKPGDRLPSPAQTPFVVYLKVWERSVTAAEDPALREVALGAALPDTAARVKVVWQVLPLSLAELAIEEPEPSKDVVRAAFERWARGRAAPSARLAARSERPDHADEDPCLVKPDARYRGPENQLYRVEVHAGGAAKDATFKWSRENGSVVFPVDELDGTWVQLASLGHDDKLDLDVGDLVEFTDTAYASRLEPLPLLRVEELDLPGRRVRLSAEPAPGVGRLPHLHPFLRRWDHHEGPKRKGRSTALKGGAVPVAEGEWLPLEDGVEVYFAKGGTYRTGDHWVIPARTATGSVEWPADPVRRPLLRAPSGIARHFAPLALVKGEGGAVDLRLGFAPRAGSIPAADEATLAAEEQARRQEQEQEAEADPSGGRSQTTAAAEAAVEGDE
;
A
#
# COMPACT_ATOMS: atom_id res chain seq x y z
N MET A 1 2.80 4.29 -6.52
CA MET A 1 1.43 4.04 -7.01
C MET A 1 1.31 4.69 -8.37
N HIS A 2 0.99 3.94 -9.41
CA HIS A 2 0.91 4.40 -10.81
C HIS A 2 -0.32 3.80 -11.54
N ALA A 3 -1.44 3.67 -10.83
CA ALA A 3 -2.70 3.26 -11.41
C ALA A 3 -3.54 4.50 -11.79
N ASP A 4 -4.27 4.41 -12.89
CA ASP A 4 -5.31 5.39 -13.23
C ASP A 4 -6.53 5.14 -12.34
N LEU A 5 -6.92 6.16 -11.57
CA LEU A 5 -7.88 6.02 -10.48
C LEU A 5 -8.84 7.20 -10.49
N SER A 6 -10.08 6.96 -10.05
CA SER A 6 -10.96 8.02 -9.60
C SER A 6 -10.56 8.58 -8.23
N ARG A 7 -11.21 9.69 -7.85
CA ARG A 7 -11.09 10.28 -6.51
C ARG A 7 -11.37 9.23 -5.42
N SER A 8 -10.64 9.31 -4.31
CA SER A 8 -10.97 8.57 -3.09
C SER A 8 -11.99 9.36 -2.25
N THR A 9 -13.12 8.75 -1.94
CA THR A 9 -14.20 9.34 -1.14
C THR A 9 -14.23 8.85 0.31
N PHE A 10 -13.45 7.80 0.63
CA PHE A 10 -13.38 7.20 1.96
C PHE A 10 -12.93 8.21 3.03
N ARG A 11 -13.75 8.36 4.08
CA ARG A 11 -13.53 9.26 5.22
C ARG A 11 -13.82 8.54 6.53
N PRO A 12 -12.80 8.00 7.24
CA PRO A 12 -13.02 7.23 8.46
C PRO A 12 -13.75 8.04 9.55
N GLU A 13 -13.57 9.36 9.59
CA GLU A 13 -14.25 10.27 10.54
C GLU A 13 -15.76 10.42 10.31
N ARG A 14 -16.29 9.94 9.17
CA ARG A 14 -17.73 9.95 8.88
C ARG A 14 -18.44 8.69 9.34
N HIS A 15 -17.70 7.66 9.76
CA HIS A 15 -18.23 6.41 10.30
C HIS A 15 -19.19 5.65 9.37
N TYR A 16 -19.00 5.77 8.04
CA TYR A 16 -19.75 4.93 7.10
C TYR A 16 -19.30 3.48 7.21
N SER A 17 -20.26 2.56 7.21
CA SER A 17 -20.01 1.11 7.32
C SER A 17 -20.14 0.35 6.00
N ALA A 18 -20.77 0.95 4.98
CA ALA A 18 -20.94 0.37 3.65
C ALA A 18 -21.37 1.43 2.63
N VAL A 19 -21.19 1.11 1.35
CA VAL A 19 -21.75 1.80 0.18
C VAL A 19 -23.01 1.05 -0.29
N ILE A 20 -24.09 1.79 -0.55
CA ILE A 20 -25.38 1.21 -0.97
C ILE A 20 -25.67 1.66 -2.41
N ALA A 21 -25.69 0.71 -3.34
CA ALA A 21 -26.12 0.96 -4.71
C ALA A 21 -27.63 1.29 -4.75
N GLN A 22 -27.99 2.36 -5.45
CA GLN A 22 -29.38 2.79 -5.59
C GLN A 22 -29.93 2.40 -6.96
N GLN A 23 -31.18 1.92 -6.98
CA GLN A 23 -31.86 1.52 -8.21
C GLN A 23 -31.90 2.68 -9.22
N GLY A 24 -31.49 2.39 -10.46
CA GLY A 24 -31.52 3.34 -11.57
C GLY A 24 -30.42 4.40 -11.57
N ARG A 25 -29.42 4.32 -10.68
CA ARG A 25 -28.27 5.25 -10.65
C ARG A 25 -27.02 4.64 -11.26
N VAL A 26 -26.23 5.49 -11.92
CA VAL A 26 -24.91 5.15 -12.47
C VAL A 26 -23.97 4.77 -11.34
N GLN A 27 -23.21 3.68 -11.52
CA GLN A 27 -22.16 3.25 -10.59
C GLN A 27 -20.83 3.83 -11.04
N LEU A 28 -20.02 4.27 -10.07
CA LEU A 28 -18.66 4.73 -10.31
C LEU A 28 -17.67 3.73 -9.70
N ASP A 29 -16.48 3.62 -10.29
CA ASP A 29 -15.35 2.87 -9.73
C ASP A 29 -14.98 3.39 -8.32
N ALA A 30 -15.12 4.70 -8.09
CA ALA A 30 -14.94 5.33 -6.78
C ALA A 30 -15.83 4.71 -5.68
N ASP A 31 -17.05 4.29 -6.01
CA ASP A 31 -17.99 3.68 -5.06
C ASP A 31 -17.51 2.29 -4.61
N ALA A 32 -17.01 1.48 -5.55
CA ALA A 32 -16.43 0.17 -5.28
C ALA A 32 -15.11 0.29 -4.49
N ASN A 33 -14.27 1.26 -4.85
CA ASN A 33 -13.04 1.57 -4.15
C ASN A 33 -13.30 2.03 -2.70
N GLU A 34 -14.32 2.86 -2.47
CA GLU A 34 -14.73 3.28 -1.12
C GLU A 34 -15.24 2.10 -0.29
N GLN A 35 -16.07 1.24 -0.85
CA GLN A 35 -16.55 0.04 -0.15
C GLN A 35 -15.39 -0.86 0.31
N THR A 36 -14.39 -1.06 -0.57
CA THR A 36 -13.19 -1.85 -0.25
C THR A 36 -12.38 -1.18 0.87
N ALA A 37 -12.17 0.14 0.79
CA ALA A 37 -11.45 0.89 1.81
C ALA A 37 -12.13 0.82 3.18
N ILE A 38 -13.47 0.90 3.24
CA ILE A 38 -14.25 0.76 4.48
C ILE A 38 -14.04 -0.62 5.10
N GLN A 39 -14.18 -1.69 4.31
CA GLN A 39 -14.02 -3.07 4.79
C GLN A 39 -12.59 -3.32 5.30
N LEU A 40 -11.60 -2.83 4.57
CA LEU A 40 -10.20 -2.99 4.94
C LEU A 40 -9.87 -2.24 6.25
N HIS A 41 -10.40 -1.03 6.41
CA HIS A 41 -10.27 -0.26 7.65
C HIS A 41 -10.90 -0.99 8.84
N GLN A 42 -12.10 -1.52 8.69
CA GLN A 42 -12.77 -2.29 9.75
C GLN A 42 -12.01 -3.58 10.10
N ALA A 43 -11.61 -4.36 9.09
CA ALA A 43 -10.90 -5.63 9.29
C ALA A 43 -9.54 -5.43 10.00
N ARG A 44 -8.78 -4.41 9.60
CA ARG A 44 -7.48 -4.09 10.22
C ARG A 44 -7.63 -3.53 11.62
N THR A 45 -8.63 -2.68 11.85
CA THR A 45 -8.91 -2.16 13.18
C THR A 45 -9.27 -3.30 14.13
N LEU A 46 -10.16 -4.20 13.71
CA LEU A 46 -10.51 -5.39 14.49
C LEU A 46 -9.28 -6.27 14.79
N ALA A 47 -8.45 -6.53 13.78
CA ALA A 47 -7.24 -7.32 13.96
C ALA A 47 -6.26 -6.65 14.94
N ALA A 48 -6.03 -5.34 14.82
CA ALA A 48 -5.17 -4.58 15.71
C ALA A 48 -5.73 -4.53 17.15
N ASP A 49 -7.04 -4.40 17.34
CA ASP A 49 -7.67 -4.38 18.67
C ASP A 49 -7.56 -5.75 19.39
N LEU A 50 -7.59 -6.85 18.64
CA LEU A 50 -7.51 -8.21 19.19
C LEU A 50 -6.07 -8.68 19.44
N ILE A 51 -5.15 -8.37 18.52
CA ILE A 51 -3.76 -8.84 18.51
C ILE A 51 -2.81 -7.86 19.20
N GLY A 52 -3.14 -6.56 19.16
CA GLY A 52 -2.23 -5.47 19.48
C GLY A 52 -1.48 -4.93 18.24
N PRO A 53 -0.46 -4.07 18.44
CA PRO A 53 0.30 -3.45 17.35
C PRO A 53 0.99 -4.46 16.42
N HIS A 54 1.38 -5.62 16.94
CA HIS A 54 1.90 -6.71 16.13
C HIS A 54 1.87 -8.06 16.87
N GLY A 55 1.74 -9.16 16.14
CA GLY A 55 1.80 -10.51 16.70
C GLY A 55 1.49 -11.61 15.68
N GLY A 56 1.92 -12.84 15.98
CA GLY A 56 1.68 -14.03 15.17
C GLY A 56 0.86 -15.09 15.91
N PRO A 57 0.13 -15.96 15.21
CA PRO A 57 -0.52 -17.11 15.84
C PRO A 57 0.55 -18.04 16.44
N VAL A 58 0.43 -18.42 17.71
CA VAL A 58 1.49 -19.16 18.44
C VAL A 58 2.01 -20.40 17.70
N ASP A 59 1.15 -21.14 17.00
CA ASP A 59 1.51 -22.38 16.30
C ASP A 59 1.97 -22.17 14.85
N ALA A 60 1.91 -20.93 14.34
CA ALA A 60 2.26 -20.61 12.96
C ALA A 60 2.87 -19.19 12.83
N ALA A 61 3.60 -18.74 13.86
CA ALA A 61 4.17 -17.41 13.92
C ALA A 61 5.37 -17.30 12.98
N GLY A 62 5.20 -16.49 11.93
CA GLY A 62 6.23 -16.22 10.92
C GLY A 62 7.35 -15.31 11.39
N PHE A 63 8.36 -15.14 10.52
CA PHE A 63 9.47 -14.21 10.72
C PHE A 63 10.36 -14.52 11.92
N ARG A 64 10.50 -15.79 12.32
CA ARG A 64 11.59 -16.17 13.22
C ARG A 64 12.90 -15.83 12.51
N ILE A 65 13.82 -15.22 13.23
CA ILE A 65 15.11 -14.79 12.69
C ILE A 65 16.22 -15.63 13.28
N ASP A 66 17.02 -16.25 12.41
CA ASP A 66 18.33 -16.78 12.77
C ASP A 66 19.40 -15.95 12.07
N TYR A 67 20.39 -15.48 12.83
CA TYR A 67 21.56 -14.81 12.26
C TYR A 67 22.59 -15.85 11.85
N VAL A 68 23.14 -15.70 10.64
CA VAL A 68 24.20 -16.57 10.13
C VAL A 68 25.35 -15.69 9.66
N GLY A 69 26.41 -15.66 10.46
CA GLY A 69 27.66 -14.98 10.14
C GLY A 69 28.78 -15.99 9.91
N GLY A 70 29.59 -15.76 8.87
CA GLY A 70 30.64 -16.68 8.44
C GLY A 70 31.96 -15.97 8.17
N LYS A 71 33.08 -16.66 8.41
CA LYS A 71 34.44 -16.13 8.11
C LYS A 71 34.72 -15.94 6.61
N HIS A 72 33.92 -16.57 5.75
CA HIS A 72 34.16 -16.65 4.30
C HIS A 72 32.96 -16.25 3.43
N ASP A 73 31.78 -16.06 4.03
CA ASP A 73 30.55 -15.68 3.34
C ASP A 73 30.01 -14.36 3.89
N ILE A 74 29.18 -13.68 3.10
CA ILE A 74 28.51 -12.47 3.55
C ILE A 74 27.47 -12.82 4.63
N ASP A 75 27.44 -12.03 5.70
CA ASP A 75 26.47 -12.19 6.78
C ASP A 75 25.03 -12.19 6.22
N THR A 76 24.18 -13.06 6.77
CA THR A 76 22.77 -13.18 6.35
C THR A 76 21.84 -13.44 7.54
N LEU A 77 20.55 -13.31 7.28
CA LEU A 77 19.47 -13.73 8.19
C LEU A 77 18.66 -14.83 7.52
N TYR A 78 18.32 -15.88 8.24
CA TYR A 78 17.26 -16.79 7.85
C TYR A 78 15.94 -16.32 8.44
N ILE A 79 14.97 -16.08 7.57
CA ILE A 79 13.64 -15.54 7.85
C ILE A 79 12.65 -16.69 7.61
N HIS A 80 12.19 -17.30 8.70
CA HIS A 80 11.34 -18.49 8.63
C HIS A 80 9.89 -18.15 8.28
N GLY A 81 9.24 -19.09 7.58
CA GLY A 81 7.84 -19.02 7.18
C GLY A 81 6.85 -18.94 8.35
N GLY A 82 5.60 -18.64 8.00
CA GLY A 82 4.47 -18.44 8.90
C GLY A 82 3.85 -17.05 8.74
N ARG A 83 2.83 -16.77 9.56
CA ARG A 83 2.04 -15.53 9.51
C ARG A 83 2.39 -14.59 10.65
N TYR A 84 2.35 -13.30 10.37
CA TYR A 84 2.53 -12.26 11.38
C TYR A 84 1.70 -11.02 11.02
N TYR A 85 1.09 -10.39 12.01
CA TYR A 85 0.27 -9.20 11.81
C TYR A 85 1.01 -7.97 12.31
N VAL A 86 0.93 -6.86 11.59
CA VAL A 86 1.46 -5.55 11.99
C VAL A 86 0.39 -4.50 11.74
N ASP A 87 -0.08 -3.82 12.80
CA ASP A 87 -1.20 -2.87 12.77
C ASP A 87 -2.44 -3.42 12.03
N GLY A 88 -2.72 -4.72 12.25
CA GLY A 88 -3.82 -5.45 11.61
C GLY A 88 -3.58 -5.90 10.16
N ILE A 89 -2.42 -5.59 9.56
CA ILE A 89 -2.03 -6.05 8.23
C ILE A 89 -1.40 -7.45 8.34
N LEU A 90 -1.97 -8.43 7.65
CA LEU A 90 -1.39 -9.78 7.53
C LEU A 90 -0.13 -9.73 6.65
N CYS A 91 0.98 -10.24 7.19
CA CYS A 91 2.20 -10.53 6.49
C CYS A 91 2.42 -12.05 6.48
N ASP A 92 2.60 -12.60 5.29
CA ASP A 92 2.90 -14.02 5.09
C ASP A 92 4.36 -14.18 4.67
N ALA A 93 5.12 -14.93 5.46
CA ALA A 93 6.53 -15.24 5.22
C ALA A 93 6.74 -16.61 4.57
N ASP A 94 5.69 -17.39 4.33
CA ASP A 94 5.83 -18.72 3.73
C ASP A 94 6.45 -18.61 2.33
N ARG A 95 7.50 -19.38 2.11
CA ARG A 95 8.13 -19.51 0.80
C ARG A 95 7.25 -20.43 -0.06
N PRO A 96 6.76 -19.99 -1.23
CA PRO A 96 5.96 -20.84 -2.09
C PRO A 96 6.73 -22.11 -2.46
N ALA A 97 6.11 -23.28 -2.24
CA ALA A 97 6.67 -24.54 -2.69
C ALA A 97 6.67 -24.56 -4.23
N PRO A 98 7.74 -25.10 -4.88
CA PRO A 98 7.71 -25.31 -6.31
C PRO A 98 6.55 -26.26 -6.67
N GLY A 99 5.86 -25.96 -7.76
CA GLY A 99 4.86 -26.88 -8.32
C GLY A 99 5.51 -28.20 -8.74
N ILE A 100 4.73 -29.28 -8.76
CA ILE A 100 5.17 -30.57 -9.29
C ILE A 100 4.87 -30.57 -10.79
N PRO A 101 5.87 -30.60 -11.68
CA PRO A 101 5.62 -30.67 -13.11
C PRO A 101 4.96 -32.01 -13.48
N VAL A 102 4.13 -32.00 -14.53
CA VAL A 102 3.64 -33.25 -15.14
C VAL A 102 4.86 -33.97 -15.75
N PRO A 103 5.04 -35.28 -15.52
CA PRO A 103 6.10 -36.04 -16.16
C PRO A 103 6.01 -35.93 -17.69
N ASP A 104 7.14 -35.74 -18.37
CA ASP A 104 7.19 -35.70 -19.83
C ASP A 104 6.82 -37.09 -20.40
N GLU A 105 5.91 -37.15 -21.37
CA GLU A 105 5.44 -38.41 -21.98
C GLU A 105 6.59 -39.20 -22.67
N ASP A 106 7.66 -38.51 -23.08
CA ASP A 106 8.85 -39.12 -23.69
C ASP A 106 9.87 -39.68 -22.67
N SER A 107 9.61 -39.56 -21.36
CA SER A 107 10.51 -40.05 -20.30
C SER A 107 10.40 -41.55 -20.01
N GLU A 108 9.44 -42.26 -20.63
CA GLU A 108 9.25 -43.71 -20.44
C GLU A 108 10.23 -44.60 -21.23
N ASP A 109 10.95 -44.06 -22.22
CA ASP A 109 11.78 -44.86 -23.16
C ASP A 109 13.30 -44.88 -22.86
N THR A 110 13.78 -44.25 -21.79
CA THR A 110 15.21 -44.32 -21.41
C THR A 110 15.44 -45.21 -20.19
N LYS A 111 15.39 -46.53 -20.41
CA LYS A 111 15.90 -47.54 -19.45
C LYS A 111 17.42 -47.55 -19.26
N ASP A 112 18.17 -46.63 -19.89
CA ASP A 112 19.63 -46.54 -19.83
C ASP A 112 20.17 -45.26 -19.17
N ALA A 113 19.36 -44.50 -18.42
CA ALA A 113 19.81 -43.31 -17.68
C ALA A 113 20.09 -43.57 -16.18
N ALA A 114 20.54 -44.77 -15.82
CA ALA A 114 21.01 -45.08 -14.46
C ALA A 114 22.39 -44.45 -14.13
N ASP A 115 22.96 -43.62 -15.02
CA ASP A 115 24.28 -42.99 -14.85
C ASP A 115 24.35 -41.55 -15.38
N SER A 116 23.23 -40.84 -15.48
CA SER A 116 23.23 -39.39 -15.63
C SER A 116 22.85 -38.76 -14.30
N THR A 117 23.86 -38.58 -13.45
CA THR A 117 23.92 -37.61 -12.35
C THR A 117 22.56 -37.05 -11.94
N GLU A 118 22.02 -37.63 -10.87
CA GLU A 118 21.08 -36.98 -9.97
C GLU A 118 21.69 -35.62 -9.57
N GLN A 119 21.46 -34.58 -10.38
CA GLN A 119 21.42 -33.24 -9.84
C GLN A 119 20.18 -33.23 -8.94
N GLU A 120 20.40 -33.63 -7.68
CA GLU A 120 19.58 -33.21 -6.56
C GLU A 120 19.40 -31.70 -6.72
N THR A 121 18.32 -31.29 -7.38
CA THR A 121 17.78 -29.95 -7.24
C THR A 121 17.25 -29.92 -5.82
N ALA A 122 18.16 -29.67 -4.88
CA ALA A 122 17.86 -29.58 -3.46
C ALA A 122 16.63 -28.69 -3.32
N ALA A 123 15.57 -29.23 -2.71
CA ALA A 123 14.33 -28.49 -2.52
C ALA A 123 14.67 -27.12 -1.91
N PRO A 124 14.10 -26.01 -2.43
CA PRO A 124 14.42 -24.69 -1.93
C PRO A 124 14.18 -24.64 -0.42
N PRO A 125 15.05 -23.97 0.34
CA PRO A 125 14.91 -23.92 1.79
C PRO A 125 13.57 -23.30 2.18
N ALA A 126 12.96 -23.79 3.26
CA ALA A 126 11.67 -23.30 3.76
C ALA A 126 11.74 -21.87 4.36
N PHE A 127 12.90 -21.22 4.29
CA PHE A 127 13.13 -19.86 4.76
C PHE A 127 13.56 -18.96 3.60
N TRP A 128 13.33 -17.66 3.80
CA TRP A 128 14.00 -16.63 3.02
C TRP A 128 15.33 -16.28 3.68
N THR A 129 16.29 -15.86 2.88
CA THR A 129 17.51 -15.20 3.35
C THR A 129 17.30 -13.69 3.36
N TYR A 130 18.16 -12.96 4.06
CA TYR A 130 18.16 -11.49 4.02
C TYR A 130 18.31 -10.94 2.59
N TRP A 131 18.97 -11.69 1.71
CA TRP A 131 19.29 -11.27 0.34
C TRP A 131 18.18 -11.59 -0.67
N ASP A 132 17.51 -12.74 -0.53
CA ASP A 132 16.47 -13.20 -1.46
C ASP A 132 15.03 -13.06 -0.92
N GLN A 133 14.84 -12.40 0.23
CA GLN A 133 13.51 -12.06 0.73
C GLN A 133 12.69 -11.29 -0.33
N PRO A 134 11.39 -11.60 -0.49
CA PRO A 134 10.54 -10.94 -1.47
C PRO A 134 10.49 -9.44 -1.20
N ASP A 135 10.49 -8.67 -2.28
CA ASP A 135 10.44 -7.21 -2.24
C ASP A 135 11.56 -6.51 -1.44
N GLY A 136 12.58 -7.24 -0.97
CA GLY A 136 13.76 -6.71 -0.27
C GLY A 136 14.81 -6.13 -1.20
N PHE A 137 15.08 -6.85 -2.30
CA PHE A 137 16.00 -6.48 -3.38
C PHE A 137 17.33 -5.88 -2.88
N ARG A 138 17.96 -6.54 -1.90
CA ARG A 138 19.19 -6.07 -1.25
C ARG A 138 20.40 -6.37 -2.13
N ASP A 139 21.33 -5.42 -2.19
CA ASP A 139 22.54 -5.53 -2.99
C ASP A 139 23.77 -5.75 -2.09
N PRO A 140 24.40 -6.95 -2.13
CA PRO A 140 25.64 -7.23 -1.39
C PRO A 140 26.80 -6.29 -1.71
N GLU A 141 26.81 -5.67 -2.89
CA GLU A 141 27.85 -4.73 -3.31
C GLU A 141 27.63 -3.32 -2.74
N LYS A 142 26.39 -2.98 -2.37
CA LYS A 142 26.03 -1.70 -1.74
C LYS A 142 26.29 -1.77 -0.22
N PRO A 143 27.27 -1.01 0.33
CA PRO A 143 27.62 -1.10 1.75
C PRO A 143 26.45 -0.82 2.70
N GLY A 144 25.52 0.07 2.30
CA GLY A 144 24.34 0.42 3.10
C GLY A 144 23.28 -0.68 3.18
N ASP A 145 23.35 -1.72 2.35
CA ASP A 145 22.47 -2.89 2.44
C ASP A 145 23.03 -4.01 3.31
N ARG A 146 24.33 -3.98 3.63
CA ARG A 146 24.96 -5.04 4.41
C ARG A 146 24.48 -5.06 5.86
N LEU A 147 24.38 -6.26 6.43
CA LEU A 147 24.10 -6.42 7.84
C LEU A 147 25.27 -5.88 8.69
N PRO A 148 24.99 -5.22 9.82
CA PRO A 148 26.03 -4.90 10.79
C PRO A 148 26.66 -6.17 11.34
N SER A 149 27.98 -6.16 11.57
CA SER A 149 28.64 -7.27 12.26
C SER A 149 28.24 -7.25 13.74
N PRO A 150 27.57 -8.29 14.27
CA PRO A 150 27.12 -8.31 15.67
C PRO A 150 28.28 -8.47 16.65
N ALA A 151 29.46 -8.89 16.18
CA ALA A 151 30.70 -8.87 16.95
C ALA A 151 31.19 -7.44 17.23
N GLN A 152 30.82 -6.47 16.38
CA GLN A 152 31.16 -5.06 16.55
C GLN A 152 30.06 -4.31 17.30
N THR A 153 28.80 -4.49 16.92
CA THR A 153 27.67 -3.78 17.54
C THR A 153 26.38 -4.59 17.43
N PRO A 154 25.69 -4.89 18.55
CA PRO A 154 24.37 -5.50 18.51
C PRO A 154 23.37 -4.66 17.73
N PHE A 155 22.39 -5.31 17.10
CA PHE A 155 21.35 -4.63 16.33
C PHE A 155 20.01 -5.34 16.45
N VAL A 156 18.93 -4.58 16.23
CA VAL A 156 17.57 -5.10 16.16
C VAL A 156 17.25 -5.44 14.72
N VAL A 157 16.71 -6.63 14.49
CA VAL A 157 16.06 -6.99 13.24
C VAL A 157 14.58 -6.66 13.36
N TYR A 158 14.05 -5.92 12.41
CA TYR A 158 12.66 -5.49 12.41
C TYR A 158 11.98 -5.72 11.06
N LEU A 159 10.66 -5.87 11.10
CA LEU A 159 9.78 -5.95 9.96
C LEU A 159 9.29 -4.54 9.61
N LYS A 160 9.47 -4.13 8.36
CA LYS A 160 8.88 -2.92 7.77
C LYS A 160 7.80 -3.34 6.79
N VAL A 161 6.57 -2.86 6.99
CA VAL A 161 5.40 -3.24 6.19
C VAL A 161 4.75 -1.99 5.61
N TRP A 162 4.35 -2.04 4.35
CA TRP A 162 3.51 -1.02 3.72
C TRP A 162 2.76 -1.62 2.54
N GLU A 163 1.92 -0.81 1.92
CA GLU A 163 1.19 -1.21 0.72
C GLU A 163 1.59 -0.37 -0.48
N ARG A 164 1.61 -1.02 -1.65
CA ARG A 164 1.81 -0.35 -2.93
C ARG A 164 0.82 -0.85 -3.96
N SER A 165 0.50 -0.01 -4.94
CA SER A 165 -0.21 -0.50 -6.13
C SER A 165 0.75 -1.28 -7.03
N VAL A 166 0.21 -2.25 -7.76
CA VAL A 166 0.84 -3.02 -8.82
C VAL A 166 -0.09 -2.97 -10.04
N THR A 167 0.42 -2.59 -11.20
CA THR A 167 -0.32 -2.65 -12.48
C THR A 167 0.28 -3.72 -13.38
N ALA A 168 -0.29 -3.95 -14.58
CA ALA A 168 0.26 -4.95 -15.49
C ALA A 168 1.62 -4.55 -16.09
N ALA A 169 2.03 -3.28 -15.93
CA ALA A 169 3.38 -2.85 -16.23
C ALA A 169 4.43 -3.54 -15.35
N GLU A 170 4.08 -3.85 -14.09
CA GLU A 170 4.94 -4.58 -13.15
C GLU A 170 4.64 -6.08 -13.10
N ASP A 171 3.38 -6.48 -13.29
CA ASP A 171 2.94 -7.87 -13.27
C ASP A 171 2.05 -8.16 -14.49
N PRO A 172 2.63 -8.55 -15.63
CA PRO A 172 1.88 -8.78 -16.87
C PRO A 172 0.76 -9.82 -16.75
N ALA A 173 0.79 -10.70 -15.74
CA ALA A 173 -0.25 -11.69 -15.51
C ALA A 173 -1.57 -11.07 -14.98
N LEU A 174 -1.55 -9.82 -14.52
CA LEU A 174 -2.76 -9.09 -14.13
C LEU A 174 -3.64 -8.74 -15.32
N ARG A 175 -3.10 -8.74 -16.54
CA ARG A 175 -3.85 -8.43 -17.76
C ARG A 175 -4.68 -9.62 -18.22
N GLU A 176 -5.95 -9.37 -18.56
CA GLU A 176 -6.79 -10.35 -19.24
C GLU A 176 -6.33 -10.50 -20.70
N VAL A 177 -5.68 -11.62 -21.01
CA VAL A 177 -5.11 -11.88 -22.33
C VAL A 177 -6.19 -11.97 -23.41
N ALA A 178 -7.40 -12.42 -23.06
CA ALA A 178 -8.52 -12.52 -23.99
C ALA A 178 -9.01 -11.16 -24.51
N LEU A 179 -8.71 -10.06 -23.82
CA LEU A 179 -9.01 -8.69 -24.27
C LEU A 179 -8.01 -8.18 -25.33
N GLY A 180 -6.96 -8.95 -25.62
CA GLY A 180 -5.97 -8.60 -26.62
C GLY A 180 -4.94 -7.59 -26.11
N ALA A 181 -3.86 -7.44 -26.86
CA ALA A 181 -2.69 -6.67 -26.42
C ALA A 181 -2.89 -5.14 -26.45
N ALA A 182 -3.95 -4.65 -27.10
CA ALA A 182 -4.23 -3.24 -27.31
C ALA A 182 -5.25 -2.64 -26.32
N LEU A 183 -5.80 -3.43 -25.39
CA LEU A 183 -6.70 -2.91 -24.36
C LEU A 183 -5.89 -2.53 -23.10
N PRO A 184 -6.20 -1.38 -22.48
CA PRO A 184 -5.54 -0.95 -21.25
C PRO A 184 -5.83 -1.91 -20.10
N ASP A 185 -5.00 -1.83 -19.06
CA ASP A 185 -5.19 -2.60 -17.83
C ASP A 185 -6.60 -2.39 -17.27
N THR A 186 -7.26 -3.47 -16.85
CA THR A 186 -8.63 -3.41 -16.33
C THR A 186 -8.70 -2.98 -14.87
N ALA A 187 -7.72 -3.40 -14.06
CA ALA A 187 -7.63 -3.04 -12.65
C ALA A 187 -6.21 -3.28 -12.11
N ALA A 188 -5.78 -2.40 -11.21
CA ALA A 188 -4.56 -2.59 -10.42
C ALA A 188 -4.78 -3.53 -9.22
N ARG A 189 -3.70 -3.92 -8.55
CA ARG A 189 -3.72 -4.59 -7.25
C ARG A 189 -3.05 -3.74 -6.20
N VAL A 190 -3.48 -3.89 -4.94
CA VAL A 190 -2.73 -3.40 -3.78
C VAL A 190 -1.98 -4.60 -3.21
N LYS A 191 -0.65 -4.52 -3.20
CA LYS A 191 0.25 -5.54 -2.65
C LYS A 191 0.73 -5.10 -1.28
N VAL A 192 0.60 -5.97 -0.28
CA VAL A 192 1.31 -5.85 1.00
C VAL A 192 2.77 -6.19 0.74
N VAL A 193 3.64 -5.25 1.04
CA VAL A 193 5.08 -5.41 0.95
C VAL A 193 5.67 -5.42 2.34
N TRP A 194 6.57 -6.37 2.57
CA TRP A 194 7.32 -6.46 3.80
C TRP A 194 8.82 -6.56 3.53
N GLN A 195 9.61 -6.01 4.44
CA GLN A 195 11.08 -6.11 4.40
C GLN A 195 11.60 -6.34 5.83
N VAL A 196 12.50 -7.29 5.98
CA VAL A 196 13.27 -7.53 7.19
C VAL A 196 14.58 -6.76 7.10
N LEU A 197 14.80 -5.85 8.06
CA LEU A 197 15.91 -4.90 8.04
C LEU A 197 16.65 -4.81 9.39
N PRO A 198 17.95 -4.51 9.38
CA PRO A 198 18.70 -4.20 10.59
C PRO A 198 18.42 -2.76 11.04
N LEU A 199 18.46 -2.55 12.36
CA LEU A 199 18.36 -1.25 13.03
C LEU A 199 19.35 -1.20 14.17
N SER A 200 20.21 -0.17 14.18
CA SER A 200 21.22 -0.05 15.23
C SER A 200 20.60 0.33 16.58
N LEU A 201 21.23 -0.09 17.69
CA LEU A 201 20.82 0.35 19.03
C LEU A 201 20.95 1.87 19.22
N ALA A 202 21.91 2.50 18.54
CA ALA A 202 22.08 3.95 18.53
C ALA A 202 20.86 4.68 17.94
N GLU A 203 20.28 4.16 16.85
CA GLU A 203 19.05 4.73 16.27
C GLU A 203 17.82 4.56 17.17
N LEU A 204 17.84 3.59 18.08
CA LEU A 204 16.83 3.40 19.13
C LEU A 204 17.11 4.24 20.38
N ALA A 205 18.21 5.01 20.40
CA ALA A 205 18.71 5.72 21.57
C ALA A 205 18.90 4.80 22.78
N ILE A 206 19.45 3.60 22.54
CA ILE A 206 19.86 2.65 23.57
C ILE A 206 21.38 2.70 23.68
N GLU A 207 21.89 3.10 24.84
CA GLU A 207 23.32 3.14 25.14
C GLU A 207 23.81 1.90 25.90
N GLU A 208 22.89 1.14 26.47
CA GLU A 208 23.20 -0.09 27.21
C GLU A 208 23.73 -1.18 26.26
N PRO A 209 24.84 -1.85 26.60
CA PRO A 209 25.44 -2.88 25.73
C PRO A 209 24.61 -4.17 25.67
N GLU A 210 23.89 -4.50 26.73
CA GLU A 210 23.04 -5.69 26.82
C GLU A 210 21.63 -5.34 27.29
N PRO A 211 20.82 -4.67 26.46
CA PRO A 211 19.48 -4.28 26.86
C PRO A 211 18.58 -5.52 27.03
N SER A 212 17.62 -5.41 27.95
CA SER A 212 16.55 -6.41 28.13
C SER A 212 15.55 -6.35 26.97
N LYS A 213 14.73 -7.39 26.80
CA LYS A 213 13.68 -7.41 25.77
C LYS A 213 12.72 -6.23 25.91
N ASP A 214 12.37 -5.87 27.14
CA ASP A 214 11.39 -4.82 27.41
C ASP A 214 11.95 -3.43 27.13
N VAL A 215 13.23 -3.20 27.43
CA VAL A 215 13.94 -1.96 27.04
C VAL A 215 13.95 -1.80 25.53
N VAL A 216 14.30 -2.87 24.80
CA VAL A 216 14.33 -2.84 23.33
C VAL A 216 12.95 -2.61 22.74
N ARG A 217 11.93 -3.33 23.22
CA ARG A 217 10.54 -3.15 22.76
C ARG A 217 10.03 -1.74 23.00
N ALA A 218 10.21 -1.19 24.21
CA ALA A 218 9.78 0.17 24.53
C ALA A 218 10.51 1.23 23.69
N ALA A 219 11.81 1.07 23.45
CA ALA A 219 12.56 1.97 22.58
C ALA A 219 12.12 1.87 21.11
N PHE A 220 11.90 0.64 20.63
CA PHE A 220 11.40 0.38 19.29
C PHE A 220 10.01 0.99 19.07
N GLU A 221 9.09 0.86 20.01
CA GLU A 221 7.74 1.45 19.92
C GLU A 221 7.79 2.98 19.77
N ARG A 222 8.66 3.67 20.54
CA ARG A 222 8.85 5.12 20.39
C ARG A 222 9.40 5.49 19.01
N TRP A 223 10.41 4.76 18.55
CA TRP A 223 11.00 4.95 17.22
C TRP A 223 9.98 4.71 16.12
N ALA A 224 9.26 3.59 16.17
CA ALA A 224 8.24 3.20 15.20
C ALA A 224 7.11 4.23 15.11
N ARG A 225 6.62 4.72 16.24
CA ARG A 225 5.58 5.78 16.29
C ARG A 225 6.04 7.07 15.60
N GLY A 226 7.29 7.48 15.82
CA GLY A 226 7.88 8.65 15.16
C GLY A 226 8.09 8.47 13.65
N ARG A 227 8.35 7.24 13.20
CA ARG A 227 8.53 6.90 11.78
C ARG A 227 7.21 6.68 11.05
N ALA A 228 6.20 6.13 11.70
CA ALA A 228 4.89 5.86 11.10
C ALA A 228 4.09 7.16 10.87
N ALA A 229 4.10 8.09 11.83
CA ALA A 229 3.34 9.33 11.72
C ALA A 229 3.93 10.24 10.62
N PRO A 230 3.17 10.63 9.58
CA PRO A 230 3.63 11.63 8.63
C PRO A 230 3.64 13.00 9.31
N SER A 231 4.72 13.76 9.19
CA SER A 231 4.80 15.14 9.70
C SER A 231 4.48 16.18 8.63
N ALA A 232 4.72 15.87 7.35
CA ALA A 232 4.34 16.74 6.24
C ALA A 232 2.82 16.98 6.20
N ARG A 233 2.43 18.21 5.86
CA ARG A 233 1.05 18.62 5.64
C ARG A 233 0.97 19.52 4.43
N LEU A 234 -0.04 19.29 3.60
CA LEU A 234 -0.32 20.10 2.41
C LEU A 234 -1.76 20.61 2.48
N ALA A 235 -2.02 21.77 1.89
CA ALA A 235 -3.36 22.21 1.49
C ALA A 235 -3.37 22.50 0.00
N ALA A 236 -4.51 22.28 -0.66
CA ALA A 236 -4.69 22.59 -2.08
C ALA A 236 -5.85 23.56 -2.26
N ARG A 237 -5.77 24.39 -3.29
CA ARG A 237 -6.86 25.27 -3.72
C ARG A 237 -6.83 25.47 -5.23
N SER A 238 -7.90 26.08 -5.72
CA SER A 238 -7.93 26.71 -7.03
C SER A 238 -8.03 28.24 -6.85
N GLU A 239 -7.22 29.01 -7.56
CA GLU A 239 -7.25 30.47 -7.59
C GLU A 239 -7.32 30.95 -9.05
N ARG A 240 -8.11 31.99 -9.32
CA ARG A 240 -8.23 32.54 -10.69
C ARG A 240 -6.89 33.14 -11.10
N PRO A 241 -6.27 32.71 -12.22
CA PRO A 241 -5.00 33.26 -12.67
C PRO A 241 -5.08 34.76 -13.02
N ASP A 242 -4.00 35.51 -12.79
CA ASP A 242 -3.92 36.97 -13.07
C ASP A 242 -4.21 37.34 -14.56
N HIS A 243 -4.11 36.38 -15.49
CA HIS A 243 -4.26 36.51 -16.96
C HIS A 243 -5.55 35.86 -17.48
N ALA A 244 -6.52 35.63 -16.58
CA ALA A 244 -7.80 34.99 -16.88
C ALA A 244 -8.65 35.69 -17.96
N ASP A 245 -8.33 36.92 -18.32
CA ASP A 245 -9.06 37.72 -19.31
C ASP A 245 -8.50 37.56 -20.74
N GLU A 246 -7.37 36.86 -20.92
CA GLU A 246 -6.72 36.68 -22.23
C GLU A 246 -7.28 35.48 -23.01
N ASP A 247 -7.91 34.50 -22.34
CA ASP A 247 -8.60 33.34 -22.96
C ASP A 247 -10.00 33.11 -22.34
N PRO A 248 -11.03 33.86 -22.76
CA PRO A 248 -12.38 33.79 -22.16
C PRO A 248 -13.24 32.61 -22.65
N CYS A 249 -12.82 31.87 -23.68
CA CYS A 249 -13.74 31.03 -24.47
C CYS A 249 -13.81 29.55 -24.08
N LEU A 250 -13.04 29.08 -23.09
CA LEU A 250 -12.99 27.64 -22.73
C LEU A 250 -13.69 27.28 -21.41
N VAL A 251 -13.82 28.23 -20.47
CA VAL A 251 -14.38 27.98 -19.13
C VAL A 251 -15.19 29.18 -18.65
N LYS A 252 -16.19 28.97 -17.77
CA LYS A 252 -16.99 30.06 -17.18
C LYS A 252 -16.08 31.17 -16.61
N PRO A 253 -16.41 32.46 -16.78
CA PRO A 253 -15.53 33.58 -16.37
C PRO A 253 -15.08 33.55 -14.89
N ASP A 254 -15.94 33.05 -13.99
CA ASP A 254 -15.68 32.97 -12.55
C ASP A 254 -14.97 31.68 -12.10
N ALA A 255 -14.66 30.76 -13.03
CA ALA A 255 -13.98 29.52 -12.72
C ALA A 255 -12.54 29.78 -12.25
N ARG A 256 -12.18 29.15 -11.12
CA ARG A 256 -10.85 29.24 -10.51
C ARG A 256 -9.92 28.16 -11.07
N TYR A 257 -10.44 26.95 -11.25
CA TYR A 257 -9.81 25.91 -12.07
C TYR A 257 -10.23 26.11 -13.53
N ARG A 258 -9.26 26.11 -14.44
CA ARG A 258 -9.49 26.42 -15.86
C ARG A 258 -9.10 25.29 -16.83
N GLY A 259 -8.76 24.12 -16.31
CA GLY A 259 -8.49 22.97 -17.17
C GLY A 259 -9.74 22.51 -17.92
N PRO A 260 -9.59 22.06 -19.18
CA PRO A 260 -10.70 21.64 -20.03
C PRO A 260 -11.37 20.34 -19.54
N GLU A 261 -10.70 19.58 -18.68
CA GLU A 261 -11.10 18.23 -18.28
C GLU A 261 -11.08 18.05 -16.76
N ASN A 262 -11.77 17.02 -16.27
CA ASN A 262 -11.64 16.61 -14.88
C ASN A 262 -10.29 15.92 -14.70
N GLN A 263 -9.53 16.32 -13.69
CA GLN A 263 -8.21 15.77 -13.40
C GLN A 263 -8.15 15.18 -11.99
N LEU A 264 -7.15 14.32 -11.76
CA LEU A 264 -6.81 13.78 -10.46
C LEU A 264 -5.34 14.06 -10.16
N TYR A 265 -5.05 15.31 -9.80
CA TYR A 265 -3.68 15.74 -9.56
C TYR A 265 -3.04 14.94 -8.43
N ARG A 266 -1.81 14.48 -8.63
CA ARG A 266 -0.95 13.90 -7.61
C ARG A 266 0.24 14.81 -7.38
N VAL A 267 0.46 15.22 -6.14
CA VAL A 267 1.69 15.90 -5.70
C VAL A 267 2.47 14.92 -4.86
N GLU A 268 3.65 14.51 -5.32
CA GLU A 268 4.48 13.49 -4.69
C GLU A 268 5.85 14.06 -4.30
N VAL A 269 6.27 13.81 -3.06
CA VAL A 269 7.63 14.10 -2.62
C VAL A 269 8.59 13.18 -3.37
N HIS A 270 9.52 13.79 -4.10
CA HIS A 270 10.57 13.09 -4.84
C HIS A 270 11.79 12.88 -3.94
N ALA A 271 12.58 13.93 -3.68
CA ALA A 271 13.63 13.88 -2.66
C ALA A 271 13.05 14.25 -1.30
N GLY A 272 13.25 13.38 -0.29
CA GLY A 272 12.86 13.66 1.09
C GLY A 272 13.83 14.55 1.85
N GLY A 273 13.53 14.82 3.12
CA GLY A 273 14.35 15.61 4.04
C GLY A 273 13.62 16.79 4.66
N ALA A 274 14.39 17.79 5.13
CA ALA A 274 13.85 19.08 5.52
C ALA A 274 13.45 19.89 4.27
N ALA A 275 12.60 20.91 4.42
CA ALA A 275 12.09 21.71 3.29
C ALA A 275 13.18 22.22 2.33
N LYS A 276 14.35 22.66 2.86
CA LYS A 276 15.47 23.16 2.04
C LYS A 276 16.06 22.11 1.08
N ASP A 277 15.94 20.84 1.45
CA ASP A 277 16.53 19.72 0.72
C ASP A 277 15.48 19.03 -0.15
N ALA A 278 14.24 18.99 0.34
CA ALA A 278 13.13 18.27 -0.24
C ALA A 278 12.66 18.87 -1.57
N THR A 279 12.22 17.98 -2.46
CA THR A 279 11.62 18.32 -3.75
C THR A 279 10.34 17.53 -3.95
N PHE A 280 9.46 18.03 -4.81
CA PHE A 280 8.25 17.34 -5.22
C PHE A 280 8.12 17.36 -6.74
N LYS A 281 7.35 16.41 -7.23
CA LYS A 281 6.92 16.25 -8.62
C LYS A 281 5.40 16.14 -8.63
N TRP A 282 4.78 16.44 -9.75
CA TRP A 282 3.33 16.29 -9.83
C TRP A 282 2.88 15.77 -11.19
N SER A 283 1.68 15.18 -11.19
CA SER A 283 1.03 14.70 -12.40
C SER A 283 -0.46 15.03 -12.36
N ARG A 284 -1.06 15.26 -13.54
CA ARG A 284 -2.50 15.48 -13.77
C ARG A 284 -3.32 14.21 -13.57
N GLU A 285 -2.76 13.06 -13.94
CA GLU A 285 -3.44 11.75 -14.00
C GLU A 285 -2.98 10.82 -12.87
N ASN A 286 -2.81 11.31 -11.64
CA ASN A 286 -2.32 10.52 -10.50
C ASN A 286 -0.97 9.81 -10.73
N GLY A 287 -0.19 10.29 -11.72
CA GLY A 287 1.01 9.64 -12.22
C GLY A 287 0.75 8.22 -12.71
N SER A 288 -0.38 7.98 -13.36
CA SER A 288 -0.76 6.68 -13.95
C SER A 288 -0.09 6.40 -15.29
N VAL A 289 0.42 7.44 -15.96
CA VAL A 289 1.04 7.33 -17.29
C VAL A 289 2.37 6.61 -17.17
N VAL A 290 2.37 5.33 -17.54
CA VAL A 290 3.52 4.42 -17.51
C VAL A 290 3.71 3.72 -18.85
N PHE A 291 4.97 3.52 -19.23
CA PHE A 291 5.36 2.85 -20.47
C PHE A 291 6.28 1.67 -20.13
N PRO A 292 5.84 0.42 -20.30
CA PRO A 292 6.70 -0.74 -20.09
C PRO A 292 7.90 -0.73 -21.04
N VAL A 293 9.05 -1.16 -20.54
CA VAL A 293 10.32 -1.14 -21.25
C VAL A 293 10.71 -2.55 -21.67
N ASP A 294 10.99 -2.73 -22.97
CA ASP A 294 11.51 -3.99 -23.52
C ASP A 294 13.04 -4.05 -23.37
N GLU A 295 13.72 -2.94 -23.66
CA GLU A 295 15.19 -2.89 -23.71
C GLU A 295 15.72 -1.49 -23.36
N LEU A 296 16.93 -1.46 -22.76
CA LEU A 296 17.68 -0.26 -22.44
C LEU A 296 19.09 -0.34 -23.05
N ASP A 297 19.41 0.58 -23.95
CA ASP A 297 20.72 0.74 -24.61
C ASP A 297 21.28 2.15 -24.37
N GLY A 298 22.12 2.29 -23.35
CA GLY A 298 22.67 3.57 -22.91
C GLY A 298 21.57 4.59 -22.55
N THR A 299 21.37 5.59 -23.42
CA THR A 299 20.32 6.61 -23.26
C THR A 299 19.04 6.30 -24.03
N TRP A 300 19.05 5.27 -24.87
CA TRP A 300 17.89 4.86 -25.66
C TRP A 300 17.11 3.78 -24.95
N VAL A 301 15.80 3.98 -24.83
CA VAL A 301 14.87 3.04 -24.23
C VAL A 301 13.89 2.57 -25.29
N GLN A 302 13.79 1.25 -25.48
CA GLN A 302 12.80 0.61 -26.32
C GLN A 302 11.55 0.35 -25.49
N LEU A 303 10.41 0.88 -25.92
CA LEU A 303 9.13 0.73 -25.23
C LEU A 303 8.30 -0.39 -25.85
N ALA A 304 7.60 -1.13 -24.99
CA ALA A 304 6.64 -2.15 -25.40
C ALA A 304 5.44 -1.53 -26.13
N SER A 305 5.03 -0.34 -25.70
CA SER A 305 3.99 0.49 -26.32
C SER A 305 4.28 1.97 -26.09
N LEU A 306 3.91 2.84 -27.04
CA LEU A 306 4.10 4.30 -26.96
C LEU A 306 2.98 5.05 -26.23
N GLY A 307 1.98 4.35 -25.70
CA GLY A 307 0.69 4.95 -25.37
C GLY A 307 -0.33 4.66 -26.49
N HIS A 308 -1.62 4.90 -26.19
CA HIS A 308 -2.72 4.60 -27.12
C HIS A 308 -3.48 5.87 -27.56
N ASP A 309 -3.22 7.03 -26.96
CA ASP A 309 -3.91 8.29 -27.26
C ASP A 309 -3.02 9.51 -27.09
N ASP A 310 -3.29 10.55 -27.89
CA ASP A 310 -2.52 11.80 -27.96
C ASP A 310 -2.37 12.55 -26.60
N LYS A 311 -3.07 12.14 -25.53
CA LYS A 311 -3.02 12.82 -24.20
C LYS A 311 -2.19 12.06 -23.17
N LEU A 312 -2.18 10.74 -23.27
CA LEU A 312 -1.42 9.83 -22.43
C LEU A 312 -0.11 9.39 -23.09
N ASP A 313 0.22 9.96 -24.26
CA ASP A 313 1.46 9.74 -24.97
C ASP A 313 2.67 10.42 -24.30
N LEU A 314 3.86 10.16 -24.83
CA LEU A 314 5.11 10.75 -24.36
C LEU A 314 5.56 11.82 -25.35
N ASP A 315 5.95 13.01 -24.86
CA ASP A 315 6.41 14.13 -25.67
C ASP A 315 7.87 14.51 -25.42
N VAL A 316 8.50 15.14 -26.41
CA VAL A 316 9.85 15.73 -26.23
C VAL A 316 9.78 16.86 -25.21
N GLY A 317 10.62 16.79 -24.19
CA GLY A 317 10.65 17.72 -23.07
C GLY A 317 10.02 17.17 -21.79
N ASP A 318 9.26 16.07 -21.87
CA ASP A 318 8.64 15.44 -20.71
C ASP A 318 9.67 14.97 -19.71
N LEU A 319 9.32 15.05 -18.43
CA LEU A 319 10.09 14.47 -17.34
C LEU A 319 9.59 13.08 -17.01
N VAL A 320 10.51 12.13 -16.95
CA VAL A 320 10.23 10.73 -16.68
C VAL A 320 11.11 10.17 -15.56
N GLU A 321 10.56 9.23 -14.81
CA GLU A 321 11.35 8.31 -13.98
C GLU A 321 11.49 6.98 -14.71
N PHE A 322 12.73 6.51 -14.87
CA PHE A 322 13.02 5.13 -15.29
C PHE A 322 13.20 4.28 -14.04
N THR A 323 12.33 3.28 -13.84
CA THR A 323 12.30 2.46 -12.62
C THR A 323 11.96 1.01 -12.96
N ASP A 324 12.06 0.13 -11.96
CA ASP A 324 11.59 -1.26 -12.02
C ASP A 324 10.90 -1.66 -10.69
N THR A 325 10.46 -2.91 -10.60
CA THR A 325 9.82 -3.48 -9.42
C THR A 325 10.70 -3.40 -8.17
N ALA A 326 12.02 -3.52 -8.32
CA ALA A 326 12.96 -3.52 -7.21
C ALA A 326 13.04 -2.14 -6.54
N TYR A 327 13.27 -1.10 -7.34
CA TYR A 327 13.35 0.27 -6.85
C TYR A 327 12.00 0.80 -6.38
N ALA A 328 10.90 0.42 -7.05
CA ALA A 328 9.54 0.71 -6.60
C ALA A 328 9.25 0.12 -5.20
N SER A 329 9.77 -1.07 -4.91
CA SER A 329 9.64 -1.72 -3.60
C SER A 329 10.59 -1.14 -2.56
N ARG A 330 11.77 -0.64 -2.94
CA ARG A 330 12.68 -0.02 -1.97
C ARG A 330 12.25 1.38 -1.52
N LEU A 331 11.35 2.03 -2.27
CA LEU A 331 10.93 3.43 -2.07
C LEU A 331 12.11 4.41 -2.12
N GLU A 332 13.07 4.11 -2.98
CA GLU A 332 14.25 4.95 -3.21
C GLU A 332 13.98 5.92 -4.37
N PRO A 333 14.32 7.22 -4.25
CA PRO A 333 14.17 8.15 -5.36
C PRO A 333 15.23 7.86 -6.43
N LEU A 334 14.81 7.88 -7.69
CA LEU A 334 15.68 7.76 -8.86
C LEU A 334 15.79 9.10 -9.58
N PRO A 335 16.85 9.37 -10.35
CA PRO A 335 16.95 10.63 -11.10
C PRO A 335 15.75 10.84 -12.04
N LEU A 336 15.23 12.06 -12.09
CA LEU A 336 14.30 12.48 -13.15
C LEU A 336 15.10 12.75 -14.42
N LEU A 337 14.68 12.13 -15.51
CA LEU A 337 15.29 12.22 -16.83
C LEU A 337 14.33 12.99 -17.75
N ARG A 338 14.89 13.73 -18.70
CA ARG A 338 14.08 14.41 -19.72
C ARG A 338 14.07 13.61 -21.01
N VAL A 339 12.93 13.55 -21.66
CA VAL A 339 12.79 13.03 -23.03
C VAL A 339 13.41 14.03 -24.00
N GLU A 340 14.46 13.61 -24.70
CA GLU A 340 15.17 14.46 -25.68
C GLU A 340 14.74 14.17 -27.11
N GLU A 341 14.27 12.96 -27.39
CA GLU A 341 13.92 12.52 -28.74
C GLU A 341 12.97 11.31 -28.70
N LEU A 342 12.06 11.26 -29.68
CA LEU A 342 11.12 10.17 -29.87
C LEU A 342 11.23 9.63 -31.29
N ASP A 343 11.49 8.33 -31.40
CA ASP A 343 11.41 7.55 -32.62
C ASP A 343 10.13 6.71 -32.57
N LEU A 344 9.04 7.27 -33.10
CA LEU A 344 7.73 6.63 -33.09
C LEU A 344 7.71 5.31 -33.88
N PRO A 345 8.27 5.23 -35.12
CA PRO A 345 8.36 3.96 -35.85
C PRO A 345 9.14 2.88 -35.10
N GLY A 346 10.23 3.26 -34.43
CA GLY A 346 11.03 2.35 -33.62
C GLY A 346 10.45 2.06 -32.24
N ARG A 347 9.46 2.82 -31.75
CA ARG A 347 9.02 2.85 -30.34
C ARG A 347 10.17 3.09 -29.37
N ARG A 348 11.08 4.00 -29.73
CA ARG A 348 12.25 4.33 -28.91
C ARG A 348 12.18 5.76 -28.41
N VAL A 349 12.69 5.95 -27.21
CA VAL A 349 12.85 7.25 -26.59
C VAL A 349 14.29 7.46 -26.16
N ARG A 350 14.86 8.63 -26.47
CA ARG A 350 16.18 9.02 -25.98
C ARG A 350 16.03 9.90 -24.75
N LEU A 351 16.69 9.49 -23.66
CA LEU A 351 16.71 10.22 -22.40
C LEU A 351 17.90 11.17 -22.32
N SER A 352 17.79 12.19 -21.48
CA SER A 352 18.83 13.21 -21.25
C SER A 352 20.12 12.65 -20.63
N ALA A 353 20.04 11.51 -19.97
CA ALA A 353 21.15 10.77 -19.40
C ALA A 353 20.80 9.28 -19.30
N GLU A 354 21.80 8.44 -19.12
CA GLU A 354 21.60 7.01 -18.87
C GLU A 354 20.89 6.82 -17.52
N PRO A 355 19.90 5.90 -17.42
CA PRO A 355 19.30 5.54 -16.15
C PRO A 355 20.32 5.08 -15.10
N ALA A 356 19.97 5.25 -13.82
CA ALA A 356 20.87 4.93 -12.72
C ALA A 356 21.41 3.49 -12.83
N PRO A 357 22.69 3.25 -12.46
CA PRO A 357 23.28 1.92 -12.51
C PRO A 357 22.44 0.89 -11.74
N GLY A 358 22.24 -0.28 -12.34
CA GLY A 358 21.47 -1.39 -11.73
C GLY A 358 19.95 -1.31 -11.88
N VAL A 359 19.38 -0.20 -12.37
CA VAL A 359 17.92 -0.09 -12.63
C VAL A 359 17.58 -0.64 -14.01
N GLY A 360 16.54 -1.48 -14.08
CA GLY A 360 15.96 -1.99 -15.33
C GLY A 360 16.91 -2.74 -16.25
N ARG A 361 17.95 -3.35 -15.68
CA ARG A 361 18.88 -4.25 -16.40
C ARG A 361 18.45 -5.71 -16.38
N LEU A 362 17.47 -6.03 -15.55
CA LEU A 362 16.92 -7.38 -15.37
C LEU A 362 15.47 -7.39 -15.87
N PRO A 363 15.18 -8.05 -17.02
CA PRO A 363 13.84 -8.04 -17.60
C PRO A 363 12.74 -8.56 -16.67
N HIS A 364 13.06 -9.52 -15.81
CA HIS A 364 12.13 -10.10 -14.82
C HIS A 364 11.76 -9.12 -13.68
N LEU A 365 12.40 -7.96 -13.59
CA LEU A 365 12.01 -6.88 -12.67
C LEU A 365 11.04 -5.89 -13.33
N HIS A 366 10.66 -6.11 -14.59
CA HIS A 366 9.65 -5.35 -15.32
C HIS A 366 9.91 -3.84 -15.28
N PRO A 367 10.97 -3.35 -15.95
CA PRO A 367 11.25 -1.92 -16.02
C PRO A 367 10.16 -1.15 -16.76
N PHE A 368 9.93 0.09 -16.34
CA PHE A 368 8.99 1.01 -16.97
C PHE A 368 9.44 2.46 -16.83
N LEU A 369 9.04 3.29 -17.79
CA LEU A 369 9.06 4.75 -17.68
C LEU A 369 7.77 5.25 -17.04
N ARG A 370 7.86 6.29 -16.24
CA ARG A 370 6.71 6.99 -15.65
C ARG A 370 6.78 8.48 -15.90
N ARG A 371 5.76 9.06 -16.54
CA ARG A 371 5.69 10.49 -16.90
C ARG A 371 5.25 11.37 -15.71
N TRP A 372 5.78 12.59 -15.68
CA TRP A 372 5.43 13.66 -14.75
C TRP A 372 5.21 14.98 -15.50
N ASP A 373 4.27 15.79 -15.04
CA ASP A 373 3.71 16.93 -15.82
C ASP A 373 4.32 18.28 -15.45
N HIS A 374 5.15 18.33 -14.39
CA HIS A 374 5.82 19.56 -14.00
C HIS A 374 6.93 19.91 -14.99
N HIS A 375 7.07 21.20 -15.30
CA HIS A 375 8.08 21.70 -16.21
C HIS A 375 8.76 22.94 -15.63
N GLU A 376 9.92 23.30 -16.19
CA GLU A 376 10.59 24.55 -15.82
C GLU A 376 9.78 25.74 -16.34
N GLY A 377 9.06 26.41 -15.44
CA GLY A 377 8.26 27.59 -15.77
C GLY A 377 9.08 28.87 -15.96
N PRO A 378 8.57 29.84 -16.73
CA PRO A 378 9.21 31.15 -16.91
C PRO A 378 9.24 31.94 -15.58
N LYS A 379 10.31 32.72 -15.37
CA LYS A 379 10.42 33.60 -14.18
C LYS A 379 9.24 34.56 -14.11
N ARG A 380 8.31 34.36 -13.18
CA ARG A 380 7.20 35.29 -12.91
C ARG A 380 7.44 36.03 -11.59
N LYS A 381 7.35 37.37 -11.61
CA LYS A 381 7.50 38.26 -10.43
C LYS A 381 8.78 37.97 -9.60
N GLY A 382 9.91 37.69 -10.26
CA GLY A 382 11.19 37.40 -9.60
C GLY A 382 11.30 36.01 -8.94
N ARG A 383 10.27 35.16 -9.06
CA ARG A 383 10.26 33.78 -8.59
C ARG A 383 10.53 32.85 -9.77
N SER A 384 11.59 32.06 -9.67
CA SER A 384 11.94 31.03 -10.64
C SER A 384 11.43 29.69 -10.12
N THR A 385 10.67 28.94 -10.91
CA THR A 385 10.44 27.50 -10.70
C THR A 385 11.66 26.73 -11.22
N ALA A 386 12.86 27.15 -10.80
CA ALA A 386 14.08 26.44 -11.18
C ALA A 386 14.02 25.04 -10.57
N LEU A 387 14.10 24.03 -11.41
CA LEU A 387 14.04 22.65 -10.98
C LEU A 387 15.36 22.26 -10.32
N LYS A 388 15.29 21.54 -9.20
CA LYS A 388 16.44 20.93 -8.52
C LYS A 388 16.45 19.45 -8.86
N GLY A 389 17.39 19.03 -9.71
CA GLY A 389 17.49 17.64 -10.18
C GLY A 389 16.24 17.17 -10.93
N GLY A 390 15.65 18.06 -11.72
CA GLY A 390 14.41 17.79 -12.46
C GLY A 390 13.13 17.90 -11.61
N ALA A 391 13.18 18.12 -10.30
CA ALA A 391 11.99 18.24 -9.45
C ALA A 391 11.78 19.67 -8.92
N VAL A 392 10.56 20.01 -8.50
CA VAL A 392 10.21 21.32 -7.94
C VAL A 392 10.66 21.40 -6.47
N PRO A 393 11.42 22.41 -6.03
CA PRO A 393 11.79 22.57 -4.63
C PRO A 393 10.57 22.79 -3.73
N VAL A 394 10.57 22.18 -2.54
CA VAL A 394 9.54 22.46 -1.53
C VAL A 394 9.78 23.84 -0.91
N ALA A 395 8.75 24.69 -0.91
CA ALA A 395 8.73 25.94 -0.17
C ALA A 395 7.58 25.94 0.84
N GLU A 396 7.92 26.08 2.12
CA GLU A 396 6.94 26.08 3.21
C GLU A 396 6.38 27.47 3.46
N GLY A 397 5.09 27.55 3.81
CA GLY A 397 4.49 28.79 4.26
C GLY A 397 3.97 29.69 3.13
N GLU A 398 4.01 29.25 1.88
CA GLU A 398 3.50 29.97 0.72
C GLU A 398 2.75 29.06 -0.27
N TRP A 399 1.94 29.67 -1.14
CA TRP A 399 1.25 28.97 -2.22
C TRP A 399 2.17 28.83 -3.43
N LEU A 400 2.26 27.61 -3.93
CA LEU A 400 3.04 27.22 -5.11
C LEU A 400 2.08 26.86 -6.23
N PRO A 401 2.17 27.50 -7.40
CA PRO A 401 1.34 27.16 -8.55
C PRO A 401 1.78 25.83 -9.17
N LEU A 402 0.80 25.03 -9.58
CA LEU A 402 1.01 23.87 -10.45
C LEU A 402 0.71 24.30 -11.89
N GLU A 403 -0.57 24.36 -12.25
CA GLU A 403 -1.10 24.80 -13.54
C GLU A 403 -2.61 25.09 -13.42
N ASP A 404 -3.23 25.70 -14.44
CA ASP A 404 -4.70 25.87 -14.56
C ASP A 404 -5.41 26.45 -13.33
N GLY A 405 -4.70 27.25 -12.54
CA GLY A 405 -5.18 27.85 -11.30
C GLY A 405 -5.09 26.94 -10.07
N VAL A 406 -4.60 25.71 -10.19
CA VAL A 406 -4.33 24.82 -9.06
C VAL A 406 -3.06 25.27 -8.34
N GLU A 407 -3.16 25.42 -7.02
CA GLU A 407 -2.03 25.78 -6.15
C GLU A 407 -1.98 24.86 -4.94
N VAL A 408 -0.77 24.65 -4.42
CA VAL A 408 -0.52 23.88 -3.20
C VAL A 408 0.27 24.68 -2.17
N TYR A 409 0.05 24.36 -0.91
CA TYR A 409 0.68 25.00 0.24
C TYR A 409 1.26 23.94 1.16
N PHE A 410 2.58 23.99 1.40
CA PHE A 410 3.24 23.14 2.39
C PHE A 410 3.31 23.85 3.75
N ALA A 411 2.88 23.16 4.80
CA ALA A 411 2.96 23.69 6.16
C ALA A 411 4.40 23.83 6.64
N LYS A 412 4.66 24.79 7.53
CA LYS A 412 5.99 25.01 8.13
C LYS A 412 6.38 23.87 9.07
N GLY A 413 7.66 23.51 9.07
CA GLY A 413 8.24 22.52 9.99
C GLY A 413 7.93 21.07 9.62
N GLY A 414 7.60 20.80 8.36
CA GLY A 414 7.36 19.45 7.87
C GLY A 414 8.66 18.67 7.68
N THR A 415 8.59 17.33 7.80
CA THR A 415 9.64 16.43 7.31
C THR A 415 9.04 15.63 6.17
N TYR A 416 9.70 15.69 5.02
CA TYR A 416 9.22 15.10 3.78
C TYR A 416 9.90 13.75 3.56
N ARG A 417 9.13 12.76 3.11
CA ARG A 417 9.64 11.41 2.81
C ARG A 417 9.33 11.09 1.36
N THR A 418 10.30 10.51 0.66
CA THR A 418 10.09 10.06 -0.72
C THR A 418 8.85 9.18 -0.84
N GLY A 419 8.03 9.45 -1.86
CA GLY A 419 6.79 8.74 -2.16
C GLY A 419 5.56 9.18 -1.34
N ASP A 420 5.73 10.00 -0.29
CA ASP A 420 4.58 10.65 0.36
C ASP A 420 3.89 11.56 -0.67
N HIS A 421 2.57 11.45 -0.78
CA HIS A 421 1.83 12.18 -1.80
C HIS A 421 0.43 12.59 -1.35
N TRP A 422 -0.14 13.54 -2.07
CA TRP A 422 -1.51 14.02 -1.94
C TRP A 422 -2.21 13.93 -3.29
N VAL A 423 -3.51 13.65 -3.24
CA VAL A 423 -4.37 13.56 -4.42
C VAL A 423 -5.40 14.68 -4.36
N ILE A 424 -5.56 15.43 -5.46
CA ILE A 424 -6.36 16.65 -5.54
C ILE A 424 -7.28 16.53 -6.77
N PRO A 425 -8.54 16.09 -6.59
CA PRO A 425 -9.48 16.04 -7.70
C PRO A 425 -9.83 17.47 -8.17
N ALA A 426 -9.69 17.74 -9.46
CA ALA A 426 -10.11 18.99 -10.09
C ALA A 426 -11.34 18.73 -10.98
N ARG A 427 -12.28 19.68 -10.99
CA ARG A 427 -13.54 19.53 -11.74
C ARG A 427 -13.82 20.77 -12.57
N THR A 428 -13.88 20.59 -13.89
CA THR A 428 -14.26 21.67 -14.83
C THR A 428 -15.67 22.16 -14.56
N ALA A 429 -16.60 21.25 -14.25
CA ALA A 429 -18.00 21.58 -14.00
C ALA A 429 -18.19 22.55 -12.82
N THR A 430 -17.39 22.42 -11.76
CA THR A 430 -17.42 23.34 -10.61
C THR A 430 -16.40 24.47 -10.73
N GLY A 431 -15.49 24.41 -11.71
CA GLY A 431 -14.38 25.35 -11.86
C GLY A 431 -13.51 25.44 -10.60
N SER A 432 -13.30 24.32 -9.89
CA SER A 432 -12.54 24.29 -8.64
C SER A 432 -11.96 22.90 -8.32
N VAL A 433 -11.17 22.81 -7.26
CA VAL A 433 -10.64 21.56 -6.71
C VAL A 433 -11.50 21.06 -5.55
N GLU A 434 -11.65 19.75 -5.43
CA GLU A 434 -12.31 19.09 -4.31
C GLU A 434 -11.31 18.93 -3.16
N TRP A 435 -11.24 19.91 -2.27
CA TRP A 435 -10.35 19.87 -1.10
C TRP A 435 -11.11 20.17 0.20
N PRO A 436 -10.81 19.48 1.33
CA PRO A 436 -11.42 19.78 2.62
C PRO A 436 -11.16 21.23 3.04
N ALA A 437 -12.19 21.92 3.49
CA ALA A 437 -12.11 23.31 3.93
C ALA A 437 -12.81 23.52 5.29
N ASP A 438 -12.43 24.57 6.01
CA ASP A 438 -13.10 25.00 7.23
C ASP A 438 -14.48 25.65 6.92
N PRO A 439 -15.29 25.99 7.94
CA PRO A 439 -16.61 26.60 7.71
C PRO A 439 -16.59 27.93 6.94
N VAL A 440 -15.46 28.64 6.89
CA VAL A 440 -15.29 29.87 6.11
C VAL A 440 -14.57 29.62 4.77
N ARG A 441 -14.52 28.36 4.33
CA ARG A 441 -13.95 27.89 3.06
C ARG A 441 -12.44 28.07 2.92
N ARG A 442 -11.70 28.13 4.02
CA ARG A 442 -10.23 28.05 3.96
C ARG A 442 -9.78 26.61 3.82
N PRO A 443 -8.89 26.29 2.86
CA PRO A 443 -8.34 24.94 2.71
C PRO A 443 -7.71 24.42 4.00
N LEU A 444 -8.05 23.19 4.38
CA LEU A 444 -7.49 22.52 5.56
C LEU A 444 -6.17 21.84 5.20
N LEU A 445 -5.23 21.84 6.14
CA LEU A 445 -4.01 21.04 6.05
C LEU A 445 -4.34 19.55 6.19
N ARG A 446 -3.82 18.73 5.27
CA ARG A 446 -4.00 17.28 5.25
C ARG A 446 -2.65 16.57 5.31
N ALA A 447 -2.61 15.47 6.05
CA ALA A 447 -1.52 14.51 5.97
C ALA A 447 -1.48 13.90 4.55
N PRO A 448 -0.31 13.43 4.08
CA PRO A 448 -0.23 12.71 2.81
C PRO A 448 -1.17 11.51 2.83
N SER A 449 -1.85 11.31 1.70
CA SER A 449 -2.54 10.05 1.36
C SER A 449 -1.56 8.94 1.00
N GLY A 450 -0.26 9.22 1.11
CA GLY A 450 0.83 8.36 0.70
C GLY A 450 1.05 7.11 1.54
N ILE A 451 2.28 6.64 1.54
CA ILE A 451 2.61 5.29 1.97
C ILE A 451 2.61 5.22 3.50
N ALA A 452 1.58 4.59 4.06
CA ALA A 452 1.53 4.21 5.47
C ALA A 452 2.57 3.11 5.72
N ARG A 453 3.44 3.32 6.71
CA ARG A 453 4.55 2.41 7.04
C ARG A 453 4.36 1.91 8.46
N HIS A 454 4.37 0.60 8.59
CA HIS A 454 4.12 -0.13 9.82
C HIS A 454 5.37 -0.93 10.20
N PHE A 455 5.60 -1.13 11.49
CA PHE A 455 6.85 -1.68 11.98
C PHE A 455 6.64 -2.67 13.13
N ALA A 456 7.41 -3.76 13.16
CA ALA A 456 7.43 -4.68 14.29
C ALA A 456 8.86 -5.16 14.60
N PRO A 457 9.28 -5.23 15.87
CA PRO A 457 10.57 -5.81 16.22
C PRO A 457 10.47 -7.34 16.11
N LEU A 458 11.45 -7.96 15.46
CA LEU A 458 11.50 -9.41 15.26
C LEU A 458 12.52 -10.08 16.18
N ALA A 459 13.75 -9.57 16.20
CA ALA A 459 14.80 -10.13 17.03
C ALA A 459 15.86 -9.10 17.42
N LEU A 460 16.60 -9.37 18.49
CA LEU A 460 17.81 -8.65 18.87
C LEU A 460 19.01 -9.59 18.67
N VAL A 461 19.91 -9.23 17.75
CA VAL A 461 21.11 -10.03 17.44
C VAL A 461 22.25 -9.53 18.33
N LYS A 462 22.80 -10.42 19.17
CA LYS A 462 23.90 -10.13 20.10
C LYS A 462 25.07 -11.10 19.82
N GLY A 463 26.20 -10.56 19.35
CA GLY A 463 27.36 -11.38 19.00
C GLY A 463 27.06 -12.46 17.95
N GLU A 464 27.93 -13.46 17.83
CA GLU A 464 27.80 -14.57 16.87
C GLU A 464 26.90 -15.71 17.40
N GLY A 465 26.49 -15.65 18.67
CA GLY A 465 25.89 -16.78 19.42
C GLY A 465 24.36 -16.88 19.40
N GLY A 466 23.64 -16.00 18.69
CA GLY A 466 22.20 -16.19 18.43
C GLY A 466 21.34 -14.92 18.49
N ALA A 467 20.14 -15.04 17.93
CA ALA A 467 19.13 -14.00 17.89
C ALA A 467 18.12 -14.17 19.06
N VAL A 468 17.91 -13.10 19.82
CA VAL A 468 16.91 -13.06 20.90
C VAL A 468 15.55 -12.69 20.32
N ASP A 469 14.59 -13.61 20.35
CA ASP A 469 13.25 -13.40 19.80
C ASP A 469 12.49 -12.28 20.53
N LEU A 470 12.03 -11.28 19.78
CA LEU A 470 11.25 -10.14 20.23
C LEU A 470 9.78 -10.22 19.82
N ARG A 471 9.41 -11.18 18.97
CA ARG A 471 8.04 -11.35 18.46
C ARG A 471 7.05 -11.60 19.59
N LEU A 472 5.78 -11.32 19.29
CA LEU A 472 4.65 -11.61 20.17
C LEU A 472 3.76 -12.68 19.55
N GLY A 473 3.23 -13.56 20.39
CA GLY A 473 2.32 -14.63 19.98
C GLY A 473 0.93 -14.41 20.55
N PHE A 474 -0.11 -14.75 19.78
CA PHE A 474 -1.49 -14.83 20.27
C PHE A 474 -2.05 -16.24 20.04
N ALA A 475 -2.87 -16.70 20.98
CA ALA A 475 -3.58 -17.97 20.90
C ALA A 475 -5.02 -17.76 20.41
N PRO A 476 -5.65 -18.78 19.80
CA PRO A 476 -7.09 -18.75 19.53
C PRO A 476 -7.88 -18.43 20.80
N ARG A 477 -8.82 -17.48 20.72
CA ARG A 477 -9.71 -17.14 21.85
C ARG A 477 -10.91 -18.06 21.96
N ALA A 478 -11.27 -18.75 20.87
CA ALA A 478 -12.34 -19.74 20.88
C ALA A 478 -11.84 -21.02 21.57
N GLY A 479 -12.64 -21.53 22.52
CA GLY A 479 -12.41 -22.81 23.19
C GLY A 479 -13.52 -23.81 22.85
N SER A 480 -13.27 -25.10 23.08
CA SER A 480 -14.33 -26.10 23.02
C SER A 480 -15.34 -25.83 24.13
N ILE A 481 -16.63 -25.79 23.79
CA ILE A 481 -17.68 -25.89 24.78
C ILE A 481 -17.66 -27.34 25.26
N PRO A 482 -17.39 -27.61 26.56
CA PRO A 482 -17.42 -28.97 27.06
C PRO A 482 -18.81 -29.56 26.82
N ALA A 483 -18.89 -30.85 26.47
CA ALA A 483 -20.16 -31.55 26.48
C ALA A 483 -20.78 -31.37 27.87
N ALA A 484 -22.04 -30.92 27.94
CA ALA A 484 -22.73 -30.79 29.20
C ALA A 484 -22.66 -32.15 29.92
N ASP A 485 -22.15 -32.15 31.15
CA ASP A 485 -22.11 -33.38 31.92
C ASP A 485 -23.55 -33.88 32.17
N GLU A 486 -23.72 -35.19 32.34
CA GLU A 486 -25.05 -35.80 32.56
C GLU A 486 -25.81 -35.12 33.71
N ALA A 487 -25.08 -34.61 34.71
CA ALA A 487 -25.66 -33.90 35.84
C ALA A 487 -26.22 -32.52 35.45
N THR A 488 -25.55 -31.77 34.57
CA THR A 488 -25.96 -30.46 34.09
C THR A 488 -27.15 -30.61 33.14
N LEU A 489 -27.13 -31.61 32.25
CA LEU A 489 -28.28 -31.93 31.40
C LEU A 489 -29.49 -32.36 32.24
N ALA A 490 -29.30 -33.21 33.25
CA ALA A 490 -30.37 -33.61 34.16
C ALA A 490 -30.92 -32.45 34.99
N ALA A 491 -30.05 -31.52 35.42
CA ALA A 491 -30.46 -30.31 36.14
C ALA A 491 -31.24 -29.33 35.25
N GLU A 492 -30.83 -29.14 33.99
CA GLU A 492 -31.58 -28.35 33.00
C GLU A 492 -32.93 -28.99 32.67
N GLU A 493 -32.99 -30.32 32.56
CA GLU A 493 -34.24 -31.05 32.30
C GLU A 493 -35.19 -30.99 33.51
N GLN A 494 -34.66 -31.08 34.74
CA GLN A 494 -35.42 -30.85 35.97
C GLN A 494 -35.92 -29.41 36.06
N ALA A 495 -35.10 -28.42 35.72
CA ALA A 495 -35.50 -27.02 35.71
C ALA A 495 -36.63 -26.78 34.69
N ARG A 496 -36.54 -27.34 33.47
CA ARG A 496 -37.64 -27.26 32.48
C ARG A 496 -38.91 -27.94 32.96
N ARG A 497 -38.81 -29.10 33.64
CA ARG A 497 -39.99 -29.77 34.20
C ARG A 497 -40.63 -28.94 35.30
N GLN A 498 -39.83 -28.32 36.18
CA GLN A 498 -40.34 -27.43 37.22
C GLN A 498 -41.00 -26.17 36.65
N GLU A 499 -40.42 -25.58 35.59
CA GLU A 499 -41.05 -24.46 34.88
C GLU A 499 -42.38 -24.88 34.23
N GLN A 500 -42.43 -26.04 33.56
CA GLN A 500 -43.67 -26.58 32.99
C GLN A 500 -44.71 -26.94 34.04
N GLU A 501 -44.30 -27.46 35.20
CA GLU A 501 -45.18 -27.75 36.33
C GLU A 501 -45.71 -26.46 36.96
N GLN A 502 -44.88 -25.42 37.08
CA GLN A 502 -45.32 -24.09 37.53
C GLN A 502 -46.26 -23.41 36.54
N GLU A 503 -46.01 -23.51 35.22
CA GLU A 503 -46.92 -23.03 34.18
C GLU A 503 -48.25 -23.80 34.20
N ALA A 504 -48.22 -25.12 34.44
CA ALA A 504 -49.42 -25.95 34.54
C ALA A 504 -50.22 -25.70 35.83
N GLU A 505 -49.55 -25.43 36.97
CA GLU A 505 -50.22 -25.00 38.21
C GLU A 505 -50.77 -23.58 38.13
N ALA A 506 -50.16 -22.71 37.32
CA ALA A 506 -50.63 -21.36 37.06
C ALA A 506 -51.88 -21.30 36.16
N ASP A 507 -52.22 -22.36 35.42
CA ASP A 507 -53.48 -22.50 34.67
C ASP A 507 -54.33 -23.71 35.14
N PRO A 508 -55.08 -23.58 36.25
CA PRO A 508 -55.96 -24.64 36.73
C PRO A 508 -57.30 -24.70 35.97
N SER A 509 -57.46 -23.95 34.87
CA SER A 509 -58.71 -23.93 34.11
C SER A 509 -58.59 -24.78 32.85
N GLY A 510 -58.91 -26.07 32.98
CA GLY A 510 -59.26 -26.90 31.84
C GLY A 510 -60.30 -26.17 30.98
N GLY A 511 -59.88 -25.70 29.81
CA GLY A 511 -60.69 -24.93 28.87
C GLY A 511 -61.91 -25.71 28.40
N ARG A 512 -63.01 -25.59 29.14
CA ARG A 512 -64.37 -25.89 28.68
C ARG A 512 -65.23 -24.64 28.88
N SER A 513 -65.41 -23.92 27.75
CA SER A 513 -66.57 -23.09 27.37
C SER A 513 -67.26 -22.25 28.44
N GLN A 514 -67.13 -20.92 28.33
CA GLN A 514 -68.26 -19.98 28.49
C GLN A 514 -68.05 -18.69 27.65
N THR A 515 -67.96 -18.79 26.33
CA THR A 515 -68.11 -17.61 25.45
C THR A 515 -68.94 -17.83 24.18
N THR A 516 -69.52 -19.03 23.98
CA THR A 516 -70.40 -19.29 22.81
C THR A 516 -71.88 -19.53 23.16
N ALA A 517 -72.29 -19.43 24.42
CA ALA A 517 -73.72 -19.57 24.81
C ALA A 517 -74.43 -18.23 25.08
N ALA A 518 -73.70 -17.10 25.09
CA ALA A 518 -74.28 -15.77 25.25
C ALA A 518 -74.42 -14.99 23.92
N ALA A 519 -74.02 -15.59 22.79
CA ALA A 519 -74.13 -15.00 21.46
C ALA A 519 -75.30 -15.57 20.63
N GLU A 520 -75.99 -16.62 21.09
CA GLU A 520 -77.14 -17.23 20.38
C GLU A 520 -78.51 -16.87 21.01
N ALA A 521 -78.56 -16.05 22.06
CA ALA A 521 -79.82 -15.57 22.68
C ALA A 521 -80.16 -14.10 22.35
N ALA A 522 -79.55 -13.53 21.29
CA ALA A 522 -79.80 -12.15 20.84
C ALA A 522 -80.28 -12.07 19.37
N VAL A 523 -80.86 -13.14 18.83
CA VAL A 523 -81.42 -13.18 17.45
C VAL A 523 -82.92 -13.57 17.41
N GLU A 524 -83.58 -13.79 18.55
CA GLU A 524 -85.05 -13.91 18.59
C GLU A 524 -85.65 -12.85 19.51
N GLY A 525 -86.28 -11.84 18.89
CA GLY A 525 -87.26 -10.99 19.56
C GLY A 525 -86.93 -9.50 19.58
N ASP A 526 -87.02 -8.84 18.43
CA ASP A 526 -87.57 -7.48 18.38
C ASP A 526 -88.67 -7.49 17.31
N GLU A 527 -89.88 -7.15 17.75
CA GLU A 527 -91.07 -6.87 16.94
C GLU A 527 -90.91 -5.57 16.13
#